data_AF-A0A368VIB2-F1
#
_entry.id   AF-A0A368VIB2-F1
#
_cell.length_a   1.000
_cell.length_b   1.000
_cell.length_c   1.000
_cell.angle_alpha   90.00
_cell.angle_beta   90.00
_cell.angle_gamma   90.00
#
_symmetry.space_group_name_H-M   'P 1'
#
loop_
_entity.id
_entity.type
_entity.pdbx_description
1 polymer ?
#
loop_
_entity_poly.entity_id
_entity_poly.type
_entity_poly.pdbx_seq_one_letter_code
_entity_poly.pdbx_strand_id
1 'polypeptide(L)'
;MEIKFLITLTSDELEAGFLELEEIGSVVGYIELIFGEFVYGFIPEVPIPPNMQGLFNLSIWFEQLTEACLILNNSNYVIINDINSYNSWIEIKKEADKLYISDLKSTNKTNKGMLELLPLESYREGKWRNEIVDITDFVGKVKNSAEKFTEELLRLNKYYNNLRWFQRIQENIKQINNYK
;
A
#
# COMPACT_ATOMS: atom_id res chain seq x y z
N MET A 1 1.63 9.15 11.34
CA MET A 1 1.30 7.83 10.73
C MET A 1 2.51 6.90 10.85
N GLU A 2 2.29 5.59 10.87
CA GLU A 2 3.34 4.58 10.70
C GLU A 2 2.88 3.51 9.69
N ILE A 3 3.82 2.92 8.96
CA ILE A 3 3.58 1.75 8.10
C ILE A 3 4.56 0.67 8.53
N LYS A 4 4.03 -0.49 8.90
CA LYS A 4 4.82 -1.69 9.17
C LYS A 4 4.49 -2.72 8.11
N PHE A 5 5.47 -3.52 7.70
CA PHE A 5 5.25 -4.61 6.76
C PHE A 5 6.19 -5.76 7.07
N LEU A 6 5.85 -6.93 6.54
CA LEU A 6 6.66 -8.13 6.61
C LEU A 6 6.47 -8.94 5.33
N ILE A 7 7.56 -9.08 4.57
CA ILE A 7 7.58 -9.83 3.33
C ILE A 7 7.57 -11.33 3.65
N THR A 8 6.73 -12.10 2.96
CA THR A 8 6.72 -13.56 3.05
C THR A 8 6.94 -14.14 1.67
N LEU A 9 8.13 -14.69 1.42
CA LEU A 9 8.46 -15.40 0.19
C LEU A 9 8.57 -16.89 0.48
N THR A 10 8.10 -17.70 -0.47
CA THR A 10 8.38 -19.13 -0.54
C THR A 10 9.83 -19.38 -0.94
N SER A 11 10.34 -20.60 -0.70
CA SER A 11 11.67 -20.99 -1.19
C SER A 11 11.79 -20.83 -2.71
N ASP A 12 10.72 -21.13 -3.44
CA ASP A 12 10.67 -21.00 -4.89
C ASP A 12 10.84 -19.53 -5.31
N GLU A 13 10.17 -18.58 -4.64
CA GLU A 13 10.31 -17.15 -4.91
C GLU A 13 11.71 -16.60 -4.56
N LEU A 14 12.36 -17.16 -3.54
CA LEU A 14 13.72 -16.77 -3.16
C LEU A 14 14.76 -17.20 -4.20
N GLU A 15 14.57 -18.35 -4.83
CA GLU A 15 15.48 -18.91 -5.83
C GLU A 15 15.09 -18.56 -7.27
N ALA A 16 13.86 -18.06 -7.47
CA ALA A 16 13.29 -17.78 -8.78
C ALA A 16 14.12 -16.81 -9.62
N GLY A 17 14.24 -17.13 -10.91
CA GLY A 17 14.72 -16.21 -11.94
C GLY A 17 13.69 -15.16 -12.31
N PHE A 18 14.09 -14.20 -13.15
CA PHE A 18 13.20 -13.13 -13.63
C PHE A 18 11.90 -13.64 -14.27
N LEU A 19 11.98 -14.64 -15.16
CA LEU A 19 10.79 -15.16 -15.87
C LEU A 19 9.79 -15.82 -14.91
N GLU A 20 10.28 -16.57 -13.93
CA GLU A 20 9.45 -17.22 -12.91
C GLU A 20 8.79 -16.16 -12.00
N LEU A 21 9.53 -15.13 -11.59
CA LEU A 21 8.96 -14.01 -10.84
C LEU A 21 7.93 -13.20 -11.65
N GLU A 22 8.10 -13.10 -12.97
CA GLU A 22 7.12 -12.46 -13.86
C GLU A 22 5.82 -13.27 -13.91
N GLU A 23 5.90 -14.60 -13.91
CA GLU A 23 4.74 -15.49 -13.82
C GLU A 23 4.06 -15.45 -12.45
N ILE A 24 4.82 -15.36 -11.35
CA ILE A 24 4.30 -15.17 -9.99
C ILE A 24 3.60 -13.79 -9.86
N GLY A 25 4.18 -12.77 -10.47
CA GLY A 25 3.57 -11.47 -10.73
C GLY A 25 3.51 -10.50 -9.54
N SER A 26 3.49 -10.97 -8.29
CA SER A 26 3.34 -10.09 -7.12
C SER A 26 4.02 -10.64 -5.86
N VAL A 27 4.17 -9.79 -4.85
CA VAL A 27 4.75 -10.15 -3.55
C VAL A 27 3.69 -10.08 -2.47
N VAL A 28 3.53 -11.16 -1.71
CA VAL A 28 2.61 -11.23 -0.57
C VAL A 28 3.34 -11.04 0.76
N GLY A 29 2.59 -10.62 1.77
CA GLY A 29 3.11 -10.37 3.10
C GLY A 29 2.04 -9.89 4.07
N TYR A 30 2.51 -9.29 5.15
CA TYR A 30 1.67 -8.64 6.16
C TYR A 30 1.95 -7.14 6.14
N ILE A 31 0.93 -6.33 6.40
CA ILE A 31 1.05 -4.87 6.45
C ILE A 31 0.14 -4.32 7.53
N GLU A 32 0.61 -3.27 8.21
CA GLU A 32 -0.18 -2.44 9.11
C GLU A 32 0.00 -0.96 8.73
N LEU A 33 -1.11 -0.27 8.51
CA LEU A 33 -1.17 1.19 8.38
C LEU A 33 -1.72 1.74 9.69
N ILE A 34 -0.93 2.55 10.38
CA ILE A 34 -1.23 3.03 11.72
C ILE A 34 -1.49 4.53 11.67
N PHE A 35 -2.72 4.90 12.02
CA PHE A 35 -3.24 6.26 12.07
C PHE A 35 -3.65 6.58 13.51
N GLY A 36 -2.72 7.15 14.29
CA GLY A 36 -2.96 7.38 15.72
C GLY A 36 -3.16 6.05 16.47
N GLU A 37 -4.34 5.87 17.06
CA GLU A 37 -4.71 4.63 17.76
C GLU A 37 -5.34 3.58 16.82
N PHE A 38 -5.60 3.94 15.56
CA PHE A 38 -6.25 3.06 14.59
C PHE A 38 -5.24 2.30 13.75
N VAL A 39 -5.48 1.01 13.61
CA VAL A 39 -4.66 0.11 12.80
C VAL A 39 -5.52 -0.49 11.69
N TYR A 40 -5.02 -0.38 10.47
CA TYR A 40 -5.54 -1.09 9.30
C TYR A 40 -4.57 -2.18 8.90
N GLY A 41 -5.07 -3.36 8.56
CA GLY A 41 -4.23 -4.53 8.29
C GLY A 41 -3.89 -5.29 9.57
N PHE A 42 -2.86 -6.13 9.48
CA PHE A 42 -2.47 -7.04 10.56
C PHE A 42 -1.08 -7.60 10.31
N ILE A 43 -0.22 -7.59 11.33
CA ILE A 43 1.03 -8.37 11.39
C ILE A 43 0.94 -9.32 12.62
N PRO A 44 1.15 -10.64 12.46
CA PRO A 44 1.06 -11.58 13.58
C PRO A 44 2.19 -11.38 14.60
N GLU A 45 1.85 -11.45 15.89
CA GLU A 45 2.79 -11.29 17.03
C GLU A 45 3.65 -12.55 17.33
N VAL A 46 3.50 -13.61 16.54
CA VAL A 46 4.15 -14.92 16.74
C VAL A 46 5.09 -15.24 15.58
N PRO A 47 6.11 -16.10 15.77
CA PRO A 47 6.92 -16.59 14.66
C PRO A 47 6.00 -17.16 13.58
N ILE A 48 6.10 -16.60 12.38
CA ILE A 48 5.29 -17.02 11.24
C ILE A 48 5.74 -18.44 10.87
N PRO A 49 4.83 -19.43 10.88
CA PRO A 49 5.16 -20.77 10.44
C PRO A 49 5.77 -20.73 9.02
N PRO A 50 6.78 -21.54 8.68
CA PRO A 50 7.44 -21.50 7.38
C PRO A 50 6.50 -21.67 6.18
N ASN A 51 5.33 -22.26 6.40
CA ASN A 51 4.29 -22.52 5.41
C ASN A 51 3.15 -21.47 5.41
N MET A 52 3.20 -20.46 6.27
CA MET A 52 2.17 -19.44 6.34
C MET A 52 2.56 -18.25 5.47
N GLN A 53 1.85 -18.08 4.36
CA GLN A 53 2.01 -16.91 3.49
C GLN A 53 1.29 -15.70 4.06
N GLY A 54 1.73 -14.53 3.63
CA GLY A 54 1.08 -13.26 3.89
C GLY A 54 -0.33 -13.18 3.31
N LEU A 55 -1.14 -12.31 3.92
CA LEU A 55 -2.54 -12.11 3.53
C LEU A 55 -2.73 -10.93 2.57
N PHE A 56 -1.72 -10.07 2.46
CA PHE A 56 -1.78 -8.82 1.71
C PHE A 56 -0.84 -8.85 0.53
N ASN A 57 -1.28 -8.30 -0.59
CA ASN A 57 -0.42 -8.10 -1.75
C ASN A 57 0.42 -6.83 -1.55
N LEU A 58 1.62 -6.98 -0.99
CA LEU A 58 2.49 -5.86 -0.64
C LEU A 58 2.89 -5.04 -1.86
N SER A 59 3.16 -5.69 -3.00
CA SER A 59 3.48 -4.97 -4.24
C SER A 59 2.36 -4.01 -4.64
N ILE A 60 1.10 -4.43 -4.53
CA ILE A 60 -0.05 -3.58 -4.88
C ILE A 60 -0.26 -2.49 -3.82
N TRP A 61 -0.13 -2.80 -2.53
CA TRP A 61 -0.22 -1.80 -1.47
C TRP A 61 0.81 -0.68 -1.63
N PHE A 62 2.08 -1.01 -1.83
CA PHE A 62 3.12 0.01 -1.99
C PHE A 62 2.98 0.81 -3.28
N GLU A 63 2.54 0.17 -4.36
CA GLU A 63 2.21 0.87 -5.59
C GLU A 63 1.07 1.88 -5.37
N GLN A 64 -0.05 1.44 -4.79
CA GLN A 64 -1.20 2.30 -4.49
C GLN A 64 -0.84 3.44 -3.55
N LEU A 65 -0.06 3.17 -2.49
CA LEU A 65 0.34 4.19 -1.51
C LEU A 65 1.24 5.24 -2.16
N THR A 66 2.26 4.81 -2.93
CA THR A 66 3.16 5.74 -3.61
C THR A 66 2.45 6.54 -4.70
N GLU A 67 1.53 5.93 -5.44
CA GLU A 67 0.71 6.62 -6.43
C GLU A 67 -0.29 7.60 -5.78
N ALA A 68 -0.89 7.24 -4.64
CA ALA A 68 -1.73 8.14 -3.86
C ALA A 68 -0.97 9.41 -3.43
N CYS A 69 0.31 9.30 -3.03
CA CYS A 69 1.13 10.48 -2.74
C CYS A 69 1.29 11.41 -3.96
N LEU A 70 1.48 10.84 -5.16
CA LEU A 70 1.58 11.62 -6.40
C LEU A 70 0.25 12.29 -6.76
N ILE A 71 -0.87 11.57 -6.64
CA ILE A 71 -2.21 12.08 -6.89
C ILE A 71 -2.52 13.25 -5.96
N LEU A 72 -2.22 13.11 -4.66
CA LEU A 72 -2.46 14.14 -3.65
C LEU A 72 -1.64 15.41 -3.87
N ASN A 73 -0.69 15.43 -4.80
CA ASN A 73 -0.06 16.68 -5.25
C ASN A 73 -1.04 17.58 -6.01
N ASN A 74 -1.82 16.99 -6.91
CA ASN A 74 -2.68 17.71 -7.85
C ASN A 74 -4.18 17.56 -7.55
N SER A 75 -4.52 16.65 -6.64
CA SER A 75 -5.89 16.38 -6.20
C SER A 75 -6.02 16.61 -4.70
N ASN A 76 -7.23 16.93 -4.27
CA ASN A 76 -7.58 16.98 -2.85
C ASN A 76 -8.22 15.68 -2.37
N TYR A 77 -8.30 14.66 -3.22
CA TYR A 77 -9.02 13.45 -2.96
C TYR A 77 -8.38 12.26 -3.66
N VAL A 78 -8.25 11.16 -2.93
CA VAL A 78 -7.99 9.83 -3.47
C VAL A 78 -8.61 8.79 -2.52
N ILE A 79 -9.08 7.68 -3.08
CA ILE A 79 -9.50 6.53 -2.27
C ILE A 79 -8.80 5.27 -2.78
N ILE A 80 -8.26 4.50 -1.84
CA ILE A 80 -7.47 3.29 -2.09
C ILE A 80 -8.35 2.07 -1.84
N ASN A 81 -8.42 1.18 -2.82
CA ASN A 81 -9.11 -0.10 -2.67
C ASN A 81 -8.22 -1.09 -1.93
N ASP A 82 -8.72 -1.72 -0.86
CA ASP A 82 -8.08 -2.94 -0.37
C ASP A 82 -8.51 -4.11 -1.24
N ILE A 83 -7.67 -4.43 -2.21
CA ILE A 83 -7.87 -5.53 -3.14
C ILE A 83 -7.92 -6.90 -2.45
N ASN A 84 -7.44 -7.02 -1.22
CA ASN A 84 -7.49 -8.24 -0.42
C ASN A 84 -8.82 -8.37 0.35
N SER A 85 -9.68 -7.34 0.32
CA SER A 85 -11.00 -7.33 0.94
C SER A 85 -12.11 -7.23 -0.10
N TYR A 86 -13.29 -7.74 0.25
CA TYR A 86 -14.46 -7.73 -0.64
C TYR A 86 -14.93 -6.31 -0.99
N ASN A 87 -14.83 -5.36 -0.05
CA ASN A 87 -15.42 -4.03 -0.19
C ASN A 87 -14.77 -2.95 0.67
N SER A 88 -13.53 -3.14 1.13
CA SER A 88 -12.87 -2.18 2.02
C SER A 88 -12.08 -1.14 1.24
N TRP A 89 -12.14 0.11 1.70
CA TRP A 89 -11.47 1.24 1.07
C TRP A 89 -10.88 2.18 2.13
N ILE A 90 -9.78 2.85 1.79
CA ILE A 90 -9.18 3.92 2.59
C ILE A 90 -9.36 5.23 1.83
N GLU A 91 -10.22 6.10 2.33
CA GLU A 91 -10.44 7.44 1.80
C GLU A 91 -9.40 8.40 2.36
N ILE A 92 -8.83 9.24 1.51
CA ILE A 92 -7.88 10.29 1.87
C ILE A 92 -8.36 11.61 1.27
N LYS A 93 -8.74 12.55 2.14
CA LYS A 93 -9.12 13.91 1.78
C LYS A 93 -8.04 14.89 2.21
N LYS A 94 -7.57 15.74 1.31
CA LYS A 94 -6.62 16.81 1.62
C LYS A 94 -7.35 18.13 1.80
N GLU A 95 -7.13 18.77 2.94
CA GLU A 95 -7.51 20.17 3.16
C GLU A 95 -6.29 20.91 3.71
N ALA A 96 -5.81 21.92 2.96
CA ALA A 96 -4.56 22.61 3.25
C ALA A 96 -3.39 21.62 3.42
N ASP A 97 -2.75 21.62 4.59
CA ASP A 97 -1.61 20.80 4.98
C ASP A 97 -2.00 19.48 5.69
N LYS A 98 -3.30 19.20 5.79
CA LYS A 98 -3.83 18.04 6.51
C LYS A 98 -4.51 17.06 5.59
N LEU A 99 -4.34 15.79 5.92
CA LEU A 99 -5.08 14.68 5.36
C LEU A 99 -6.08 14.16 6.40
N TYR A 100 -7.31 13.95 5.96
CA TYR A 100 -8.35 13.25 6.71
C TYR A 100 -8.52 11.88 6.09
N ILE A 101 -8.24 10.86 6.89
CA ILE A 101 -8.20 9.48 6.44
C ILE A 101 -9.38 8.73 7.06
N SER A 102 -10.09 7.93 6.28
CA SER A 102 -11.25 7.15 6.76
C SER A 102 -11.27 5.73 6.20
N ASP A 103 -11.70 4.76 7.01
CA ASP A 103 -12.05 3.41 6.53
C ASP A 103 -13.49 3.44 6.02
N LEU A 104 -13.70 3.05 4.77
CA LEU A 104 -15.02 2.96 4.15
C LEU A 104 -15.30 1.51 3.72
N LYS A 105 -16.57 1.11 3.76
CA LYS A 105 -17.03 -0.16 3.18
C LYS A 105 -18.05 0.10 2.08
N SER A 106 -17.75 -0.28 0.83
CA SER A 106 -18.73 -0.16 -0.24
C SER A 106 -19.92 -1.09 0.00
N THR A 107 -21.14 -0.61 -0.27
CA THR A 107 -22.36 -1.41 -0.11
C THR A 107 -22.69 -2.24 -1.34
N ASN A 108 -22.06 -1.94 -2.49
CA ASN A 108 -22.25 -2.65 -3.74
C ASN A 108 -20.92 -3.29 -4.18
N LYS A 109 -21.01 -4.35 -5.00
CA LYS A 109 -19.82 -4.92 -5.62
C LYS A 109 -19.28 -3.93 -6.64
N THR A 110 -18.22 -3.22 -6.30
CA THR A 110 -17.60 -2.23 -7.17
C THR A 110 -16.52 -2.91 -8.01
N ASN A 111 -16.70 -3.00 -9.33
CA ASN A 111 -15.62 -3.32 -10.29
C ASN A 111 -14.69 -2.11 -10.50
N LYS A 112 -14.39 -1.39 -9.43
CA LYS A 112 -13.62 -0.14 -9.45
C LYS A 112 -12.13 -0.44 -9.40
N GLY A 113 -11.32 0.50 -9.90
CA GLY A 113 -9.87 0.37 -9.99
C GLY A 113 -9.19 0.26 -8.62
N MET A 114 -7.86 0.14 -8.65
CA MET A 114 -7.04 0.14 -7.42
C MET A 114 -7.12 1.47 -6.67
N LEU A 115 -7.29 2.57 -7.41
CA LEU A 115 -7.42 3.93 -6.90
C LEU A 115 -8.57 4.62 -7.61
N GLU A 116 -9.30 5.46 -6.89
CA GLU A 116 -10.35 6.30 -7.47
C GLU A 116 -10.17 7.75 -7.03
N LEU A 117 -10.48 8.69 -7.93
CA LEU A 117 -10.40 10.13 -7.69
C LEU A 117 -11.75 10.75 -7.33
N LEU A 118 -12.81 9.94 -7.30
CA LEU A 118 -14.16 10.34 -6.96
C LEU A 118 -14.66 9.55 -5.75
N PRO A 119 -15.54 10.15 -4.93
CA PRO A 119 -16.20 9.45 -3.84
C PRO A 119 -16.93 8.18 -4.29
N LEU A 120 -17.04 7.22 -3.38
CA LEU A 120 -17.92 6.07 -3.58
C LEU A 120 -19.37 6.54 -3.63
N GLU A 121 -20.11 6.10 -4.65
CA GLU A 121 -21.54 6.43 -4.81
C GLU A 121 -22.40 5.86 -3.68
N SER A 122 -22.01 4.71 -3.14
CA SER A 122 -22.72 4.04 -2.05
C SER A 122 -21.72 3.30 -1.15
N TYR A 123 -21.66 3.73 0.10
CA TYR A 123 -20.80 3.17 1.13
C TYR A 123 -21.45 3.30 2.50
N ARG A 124 -20.93 2.51 3.43
CA ARG A 124 -21.11 2.70 4.87
C ARG A 124 -19.76 3.04 5.47
N GLU A 125 -19.78 3.76 6.58
CA GLU A 125 -18.58 4.01 7.37
C GLU A 125 -17.98 2.68 7.84
N GLY A 126 -16.65 2.62 7.83
CA GLY A 126 -15.87 1.54 8.38
C GLY A 126 -15.64 1.71 9.88
N LYS A 127 -14.51 1.21 10.37
CA LYS A 127 -14.20 1.21 11.80
C LYS A 127 -13.84 2.59 12.36
N TRP A 128 -13.33 3.49 11.53
CA TRP A 128 -12.79 4.78 11.94
C TRP A 128 -12.88 5.80 10.80
N ARG A 129 -12.83 7.09 11.13
CA ARG A 129 -13.10 8.17 10.18
C ARG A 129 -12.40 9.47 10.57
N ASN A 130 -11.96 10.22 9.57
CA ASN A 130 -11.37 11.56 9.69
C ASN A 130 -10.14 11.60 10.60
N GLU A 131 -9.34 10.53 10.58
CA GLU A 131 -8.04 10.53 11.24
C GLU A 131 -7.14 11.55 10.58
N ILE A 132 -6.61 12.47 11.39
CA ILE A 132 -5.87 13.63 10.89
C ILE A 132 -4.39 13.26 10.84
N VAL A 133 -3.80 13.38 9.65
CA VAL A 133 -2.37 13.20 9.42
C VAL A 133 -1.83 14.40 8.68
N ASP A 134 -0.67 14.90 9.10
CA ASP A 134 0.04 15.92 8.34
C ASP A 134 0.47 15.37 6.97
N ILE A 135 0.26 16.13 5.88
CA ILE A 135 0.58 15.65 4.54
C ILE A 135 2.07 15.32 4.36
N THR A 136 2.96 16.09 4.98
CA THR A 136 4.41 15.86 4.90
C THR A 136 4.81 14.61 5.68
N ASP A 137 4.19 14.36 6.84
CA ASP A 137 4.37 13.09 7.56
C ASP A 137 3.85 11.91 6.75
N PHE A 138 2.64 11.99 6.18
CA PHE A 138 2.08 10.93 5.35
C PHE A 138 2.99 10.57 4.17
N VAL A 139 3.37 11.57 3.36
CA VAL A 139 4.22 11.39 2.19
C VAL A 139 5.60 10.85 2.59
N GLY A 140 6.21 11.40 3.65
CA GLY A 140 7.49 10.93 4.16
C GLY A 140 7.45 9.49 4.64
N LYS A 141 6.39 9.08 5.36
CA LYS A 141 6.22 7.71 5.87
C LYS A 141 5.97 6.70 4.76
N VAL A 142 5.13 7.04 3.77
CA VAL A 142 4.91 6.21 2.59
C VAL A 142 6.21 6.01 1.82
N LYS A 143 6.92 7.10 1.52
CA LYS A 143 8.19 7.04 0.78
C LYS A 143 9.21 6.17 1.50
N ASN A 144 9.51 6.47 2.77
CA ASN A 144 10.51 5.74 3.54
C ASN A 144 10.18 4.25 3.67
N SER A 145 8.89 3.90 3.76
CA SER A 145 8.47 2.51 3.86
C SER A 145 8.55 1.79 2.52
N ALA A 146 8.24 2.47 1.41
CA ALA A 146 8.41 1.93 0.06
C ALA A 146 9.91 1.73 -0.29
N GLU A 147 10.78 2.65 0.12
CA GLU A 147 12.24 2.49 0.00
C GLU A 147 12.70 1.24 0.76
N LYS A 148 12.33 1.10 2.05
CA LYS A 148 12.64 -0.10 2.84
C LYS A 148 12.12 -1.38 2.20
N PHE A 149 10.87 -1.38 1.74
CA PHE A 149 10.26 -2.55 1.08
C PHE A 149 11.05 -2.96 -0.17
N THR A 150 11.36 -2.01 -1.04
CA THR A 150 12.12 -2.30 -2.28
C THR A 150 13.54 -2.76 -1.97
N GLU A 151 14.22 -2.16 -0.98
CA GLU A 151 15.56 -2.58 -0.54
C GLU A 151 15.58 -3.99 0.06
N GLU A 152 14.64 -4.29 0.97
CA GLU A 152 14.52 -5.62 1.57
C GLU A 152 14.22 -6.69 0.52
N LEU A 153 13.33 -6.38 -0.41
CA LEU A 153 12.98 -7.31 -1.48
C LEU A 153 14.17 -7.62 -2.41
N LEU A 154 14.99 -6.62 -2.74
CA LEU A 154 16.21 -6.84 -3.54
C LEU A 154 17.29 -7.63 -2.79
N ARG A 155 17.33 -7.55 -1.46
CA ARG A 155 18.20 -8.40 -0.64
C ARG A 155 17.75 -9.86 -0.66
N LEU A 156 16.44 -10.10 -0.72
CA LEU A 156 15.86 -11.44 -0.81
C LEU A 156 16.06 -12.04 -2.20
N ASN A 157 15.74 -11.29 -3.27
CA ASN A 157 15.97 -11.71 -4.65
C ASN A 157 16.19 -10.50 -5.57
N LYS A 158 17.36 -10.41 -6.19
CA LYS A 158 17.74 -9.28 -7.06
C LYS A 158 16.89 -9.15 -8.33
N TYR A 159 16.24 -10.22 -8.79
CA TYR A 159 15.48 -10.22 -10.04
C TYR A 159 14.18 -9.40 -9.94
N TYR A 160 13.69 -9.08 -8.73
CA TYR A 160 12.58 -8.17 -8.53
C TYR A 160 12.80 -6.79 -9.17
N ASN A 161 14.05 -6.32 -9.31
CA ASN A 161 14.39 -5.05 -9.96
C ASN A 161 13.91 -4.95 -11.42
N ASN A 162 13.69 -6.09 -12.07
CA ASN A 162 13.29 -6.15 -13.47
C ASN A 162 11.77 -6.20 -13.63
N LEU A 163 11.01 -6.38 -12.54
CA LEU A 163 9.55 -6.42 -12.62
C LEU A 163 8.98 -5.02 -12.79
N ARG A 164 7.97 -4.90 -13.65
CA ARG A 164 7.35 -3.61 -13.99
C ARG A 164 6.75 -2.88 -12.79
N TRP A 165 6.05 -3.60 -11.90
CA TRP A 165 5.45 -3.00 -10.70
C TRP A 165 6.53 -2.48 -9.74
N PHE A 166 7.67 -3.17 -9.65
CA PHE A 166 8.79 -2.75 -8.82
C PHE A 166 9.40 -1.45 -9.35
N GLN A 167 9.63 -1.38 -10.67
CA GLN A 167 10.12 -0.17 -11.34
C GLN A 167 9.16 1.00 -11.15
N ARG A 168 7.85 0.78 -11.23
CA ARG A 168 6.83 1.79 -10.96
C ARG A 168 6.90 2.34 -9.54
N ILE A 169 7.05 1.49 -8.52
CA ILE A 169 7.25 1.95 -7.13
C ILE A 169 8.51 2.82 -7.04
N GLN A 170 9.63 2.40 -7.64
CA GLN A 170 10.87 3.19 -7.63
C GLN A 170 10.74 4.53 -8.37
N GLU A 171 10.03 4.57 -9.49
CA GLU A 171 9.73 5.80 -10.21
C GLU A 171 8.85 6.74 -9.37
N ASN A 172 7.83 6.22 -8.69
CA ASN A 172 6.99 7.01 -7.80
C ASN A 172 7.80 7.60 -6.64
N ILE A 173 8.67 6.80 -6.00
CA ILE A 173 9.59 7.26 -4.94
C ILE A 173 10.46 8.43 -5.45
N LYS A 174 11.03 8.33 -6.66
CA LYS A 174 11.84 9.40 -7.25
C LYS A 174 11.03 10.66 -7.53
N GLN A 175 9.79 10.53 -7.98
CA GLN A 175 8.92 11.67 -8.25
C GLN A 175 8.46 12.38 -6.97
N ILE A 176 8.22 11.61 -5.89
CA ILE A 176 7.97 12.18 -4.56
C ILE A 176 9.12 13.09 -4.11
N ASN A 177 10.39 12.78 -4.44
CA ASN A 177 11.54 13.63 -4.09
C ASN A 177 11.57 15.02 -4.72
N ASN A 178 10.78 15.24 -5.78
CA ASN A 178 10.69 16.54 -6.43
C ASN A 178 9.62 17.45 -5.78
N TYR A 179 8.99 17.03 -4.68
CA TYR A 179 8.13 17.88 -3.86
C TYR A 179 8.93 19.07 -3.30
N LYS A 180 8.43 20.28 -3.53
CA LYS A 180 8.87 21.52 -2.89
C LYS A 180 7.70 22.14 -2.14
#